data_AF-A0A1F8M0J6-F1
#
_entry.id   AF-A0A1F8M0J6-F1
#
_cell.length_a   1.000
_cell.length_b   1.000
_cell.length_c   1.000
_cell.angle_alpha   90.00
_cell.angle_beta   90.00
_cell.angle_gamma   90.00
#
_symmetry.space_group_name_H-M   'P 1'
#
loop_
_entity.id
_entity.type
_entity.pdbx_description
1 polymer ?
#
loop_
_entity_poly.entity_id
_entity_poly.type
_entity_poly.pdbx_seq_one_letter_code
_entity_poly.pdbx_strand_id
1 'polypeptide(L)' 'MQQPVKQHKPTSGWAKFGTALFVLGVLCIIIGPIFVMLKPEAEQSTAQLIRYLAVGGGCVIIGLPLMFKG' A
#
# COMPACT_ATOMS: atom_id res chain seq x y z
N MET A 1 32.71 15.07 16.72
CA MET A 1 31.56 15.99 16.63
C MET A 1 30.51 15.31 15.75
N GLN A 2 29.62 14.50 16.33
CA GLN A 2 28.52 13.88 15.58
C GLN A 2 27.39 14.91 15.49
N GLN A 3 27.09 15.37 14.27
CA GLN A 3 25.91 16.21 14.04
C GLN A 3 24.66 15.44 14.48
N PRO A 4 23.74 16.06 15.25
CA PRO A 4 22.46 15.44 15.53
C PRO A 4 21.75 15.35 14.18
N VAL A 5 21.61 14.14 13.66
CA VAL A 5 20.69 13.86 12.54
C VAL A 5 19.36 14.38 13.04
N LYS A 6 18.92 15.54 12.54
CA LYS A 6 17.60 16.08 12.84
C LYS A 6 16.65 14.98 12.40
N GLN A 7 16.17 14.22 13.36
CA GLN A 7 15.13 13.23 13.19
C GLN A 7 13.92 14.06 12.77
N HIS A 8 13.84 14.32 11.46
CA HIS A 8 12.78 15.09 10.85
C HIS A 8 11.55 14.24 11.06
N LYS A 9 10.89 14.45 12.20
CA LYS A 9 9.64 13.80 12.54
C LYS A 9 8.75 14.14 11.36
N PRO A 10 8.35 13.17 10.51
CA PRO A 10 7.41 13.46 9.45
C PRO A 10 6.06 13.64 10.14
N THR A 11 5.85 14.80 10.75
CA THR A 11 4.58 15.24 11.35
C THR A 11 3.77 16.06 10.36
N SER A 12 4.05 15.93 9.07
CA SER A 12 3.07 16.28 8.05
C SER A 12 1.97 15.21 8.11
N GLY A 13 0.71 15.61 8.35
CA GLY A 13 -0.44 14.69 8.31
C GLY A 13 -0.51 13.90 7.00
N TRP A 14 0.02 14.47 5.92
CA TRP A 14 0.16 13.82 4.61
C TRP A 14 1.11 12.63 4.62
N ALA A 15 2.21 12.70 5.38
CA ALA A 15 3.16 11.60 5.46
C ALA A 15 2.56 10.39 6.19
N LYS A 16 1.80 10.62 7.27
CA LYS A 16 1.05 9.58 7.98
C LYS A 16 -0.03 8.97 7.11
N PHE A 17 -0.77 9.80 6.38
CA PHE A 17 -1.82 9.35 5.46
C PHE A 17 -1.22 8.54 4.29
N GLY A 18 -0.13 9.01 3.70
CA GLY A 18 0.62 8.28 2.67
C GLY A 18 1.13 6.93 3.17
N THR A 19 1.66 6.89 4.39
CA THR A 19 2.11 5.64 5.04
C THR A 19 0.96 4.66 5.21
N ALA A 20 -0.20 5.11 5.71
CA ALA A 20 -1.38 4.27 5.85
C ALA A 20 -1.88 3.72 4.51
N LEU A 21 -1.96 4.58 3.48
CA LEU A 21 -2.35 4.20 2.12
C LEU A 21 -1.43 3.16 1.50
N PHE A 22 -0.12 3.34 1.67
CA PHE A 22 0.87 2.39 1.16
C PHE A 22 0.78 1.05 1.87
N VAL A 23 0.71 1.03 3.20
CA VAL A 23 0.57 -0.21 3.97
C VAL A 23 -0.72 -0.93 3.56
N LEU A 24 -1.83 -0.20 3.42
CA LEU A 24 -3.09 -0.77 2.92
C LEU A 24 -2.94 -1.35 1.50
N GLY A 25 -2.27 -0.62 0.61
CA GLY A 25 -2.02 -1.07 -0.76
C GLY A 25 -1.18 -2.35 -0.83
N VAL A 26 -0.11 -2.43 -0.04
CA VAL A 26 0.72 -3.64 0.09
C VAL A 26 -0.09 -4.82 0.65
N LEU A 27 -0.90 -4.58 1.69
CA LEU A 27 -1.77 -5.61 2.25
C LEU A 27 -2.79 -6.11 1.22
N CYS A 28 -3.40 -5.24 0.42
CA CYS A 28 -4.30 -5.63 -0.66
C CYS A 28 -3.62 -6.50 -1.73
N ILE A 29 -2.36 -6.18 -2.09
CA ILE A 29 -1.59 -6.96 -3.07
C ILE A 29 -1.23 -8.34 -2.53
N ILE A 30 -0.97 -8.49 -1.24
CA ILE A 30 -0.61 -9.79 -0.63
C ILE A 30 -1.87 -10.62 -0.33
N ILE A 31 -2.87 -10.02 0.32
CA ILE A 31 -4.07 -10.72 0.80
C ILE A 31 -5.05 -11.00 -0.35
N GLY A 32 -5.15 -10.10 -1.34
CA GLY A 32 -6.06 -10.26 -2.49
C GLY A 32 -5.86 -11.59 -3.24
N PRO A 33 -4.63 -11.93 -3.66
CA PRO A 33 -4.32 -13.22 -4.28
C PRO A 33 -4.61 -14.41 -3.37
N ILE A 34 -4.29 -14.31 -2.06
CA ILE A 34 -4.57 -15.37 -1.09
C ILE A 34 -6.08 -15.63 -1.01
N PHE A 35 -6.90 -14.58 -0.92
CA PHE A 35 -8.35 -14.70 -0.89
C PHE A 35 -8.93 -15.31 -2.17
N VAL A 36 -8.35 -14.98 -3.33
CA VAL A 36 -8.76 -15.57 -4.60
C VAL A 36 -8.35 -17.04 -4.67
N MET A 37 -7.17 -17.41 -4.17
CA MET A 37 -6.71 -18.81 -4.14
C MET A 37 -7.46 -19.67 -3.12
N LEU A 38 -8.01 -19.08 -2.05
CA LEU A 38 -8.86 -19.79 -1.09
C LEU A 38 -10.27 -20.08 -1.63
N LYS A 39 -10.68 -19.48 -2.75
CA LYS A 39 -11.96 -19.76 -3.39
C LYS A 39 -11.88 -21.02 -4.25
N PRO A 40 -13.01 -21.74 -4.42
CA PRO A 40 -13.09 -22.86 -5.35
C PRO A 40 -12.69 -22.43 -6.77
N GLU A 41 -12.02 -23.30 -7.54
CA GLU A 41 -11.57 -23.00 -8.91
C GLU A 41 -12.69 -22.46 -9.81
N ALA A 42 -13.94 -22.93 -9.62
CA ALA A 42 -15.09 -22.46 -10.37
C ALA A 42 -15.43 -20.96 -10.14
N GLU A 43 -14.98 -20.38 -9.02
CA GLU A 43 -15.16 -18.97 -8.67
C GLU A 43 -13.86 -18.14 -8.81
N GLN A 44 -12.76 -18.78 -9.23
CA GLN A 44 -11.45 -18.15 -9.36
C GLN A 44 -11.44 -17.24 -10.58
N SER A 45 -11.86 -15.99 -10.39
CA SER A 45 -11.92 -15.02 -11.46
C SER A 45 -10.63 -14.22 -11.56
N THR A 46 -9.90 -14.39 -12.67
CA THR A 46 -8.74 -13.55 -13.02
C THR A 46 -9.09 -12.06 -12.98
N ALA A 47 -10.33 -11.69 -13.30
CA ALA A 47 -10.80 -10.31 -13.20
C ALA A 47 -10.84 -9.79 -11.75
N GLN A 48 -11.18 -10.64 -10.77
CA GLN A 48 -11.12 -10.26 -9.36
C GLN A 48 -9.67 -10.06 -8.91
N LEU A 49 -8.76 -10.95 -9.31
CA LEU A 49 -7.33 -10.81 -9.03
C LEU A 49 -6.76 -9.50 -9.58
N ILE A 50 -7.06 -9.19 -10.85
CA ILE A 50 -6.62 -7.95 -11.49
C ILE A 50 -7.20 -6.72 -10.76
N ARG A 51 -8.45 -6.76 -10.29
CA ARG A 51 -9.04 -5.67 -9.50
C ARG A 51 -8.31 -5.46 -8.19
N TYR A 52 -7.99 -6.52 -7.44
CA TYR A 52 -7.24 -6.40 -6.19
C TYR A 52 -5.84 -5.82 -6.42
N LEU A 53 -5.14 -6.27 -7.47
CA LEU A 53 -3.83 -5.76 -7.84
C LEU A 53 -3.87 -4.31 -8.32
N ALA A 54 -4.88 -3.92 -9.10
CA ALA A 54 -5.04 -2.56 -9.58
C ALA A 54 -5.35 -1.58 -8.44
N VAL A 55 -6.24 -1.97 -7.52
CA VAL A 55 -6.57 -1.16 -6.33
C VAL A 55 -5.37 -1.06 -5.40
N GLY A 56 -4.74 -2.19 -5.07
CA GLY A 56 -3.57 -2.21 -4.20
C GLY A 56 -2.38 -1.46 -4.79
N GLY A 57 -2.11 -1.66 -6.09
CA GLY A 57 -1.09 -0.94 -6.84
C GLY A 57 -1.36 0.57 -6.89
N GLY A 58 -2.61 0.98 -7.13
CA GLY A 58 -3.01 2.39 -7.08
C GLY A 58 -2.77 3.03 -5.70
N CYS A 59 -3.12 2.33 -4.63
CA CYS A 59 -2.85 2.78 -3.26
C CYS A 59 -1.35 2.92 -2.98
N VAL A 60 -0.51 2.01 -3.50
CA VAL A 60 0.96 2.12 -3.38
C VAL A 60 1.50 3.30 -4.18
N ILE A 61 1.06 3.47 -5.43
CA ILE A 61 1.51 4.55 -6.33
C ILE A 61 1.16 5.93 -5.77
N ILE A 62 0.01 6.07 -5.11
CA ILE A 62 -0.41 7.34 -4.50
C ILE A 62 0.18 7.50 -3.09
N GLY A 63 0.23 6.42 -2.31
CA GLY A 63 0.70 6.43 -0.94
C GLY A 63 2.18 6.77 -0.83
N LEU A 64 3.02 6.19 -1.69
CA LEU A 64 4.48 6.35 -1.65
C LEU A 64 4.90 7.83 -1.85
N PRO A 65 4.47 8.56 -2.90
CA PRO A 65 4.81 9.98 -3.06
C PRO A 65 4.26 10.86 -1.94
N LEU A 66 3.08 10.54 -1.39
CA LEU A 66 2.50 11.28 -0.27
C LEU A 66 3.34 11.17 1.02
N MET A 67 4.12 10.11 1.20
CA MET A 67 5.06 10.00 2.32
C MET A 67 6.21 11.00 2.25
N PHE A 68 6.66 11.29 1.03
CA PHE A 68 7.77 12.20 0.76
C PHE A 68 7.31 13.64 0.50
N LYS A 69 6.00 13.86 0.43
CA LYS A 69 5.38 15.19 0.36
C LYS A 69 5.35 15.80 1.77
N GLY A 70 6.52 16.25 2.22
CA GLY A 70 6.79 16.90 3.50
C GLY A 70 7.48 18.23 3.31
#